data_AF-W1YPS1-F1
#
_entry.id   AF-W1YPS1-F1
#
_cell.length_a   1.000
_cell.length_b   1.000
_cell.length_c   1.000
_cell.angle_alpha   90.00
_cell.angle_beta   90.00
_cell.angle_gamma   90.00
#
_symmetry.space_group_name_H-M   'P 1'
#
loop_
_entity.id
_entity.type
_entity.pdbx_description
1 polymer ?
#
loop_
_entity_poly.entity_id
_entity_poly.type
_entity_poly.pdbx_seq_one_letter_code
_entity_poly.pdbx_strand_id
1 'polypeptide(L)'
;RHILHRGHQRVLFVVMQADKTEPCHEWDMAGIQPSPAQAQNIREKTEAVFRLFRPVHRVVAVSARTGWELDTLVSALMTAL
;
A
#
# COMPACT_ATOMS: atom_id res chain seq x y z
N ARG A 1 -8.63 0.97 30.52
CA ARG A 1 -8.05 1.61 29.31
C ARG A 1 -6.82 0.82 28.78
N HIS A 2 -6.85 -0.52 28.73
CA HIS A 2 -5.66 -1.34 28.33
C HIS A 2 -5.90 -2.31 27.15
N ILE A 3 -7.12 -2.41 26.62
CA ILE A 3 -7.46 -3.44 25.61
C ILE A 3 -7.17 -2.97 24.17
N LEU A 4 -7.09 -1.66 23.92
CA LEU A 4 -6.85 -1.11 22.58
C LEU A 4 -5.39 -1.22 22.09
N HIS A 5 -4.43 -1.45 22.98
CA HIS A 5 -3.01 -1.50 22.58
C HIS A 5 -2.62 -2.78 21.82
N ARG A 6 -3.28 -3.92 22.04
CA ARG A 6 -2.94 -5.18 21.34
C ARG A 6 -3.60 -5.32 19.98
N GLY A 7 -4.80 -4.74 19.77
CA GLY A 7 -5.53 -4.87 18.51
C GLY A 7 -4.93 -4.06 17.36
N HIS A 8 -4.40 -2.85 17.67
CA HIS A 8 -3.75 -1.99 16.67
C HIS A 8 -2.48 -2.61 16.08
N GLN A 9 -1.87 -3.61 16.75
CA GLN A 9 -0.69 -4.31 16.25
C GLN A 9 -1.01 -5.35 15.18
N ARG A 10 -2.29 -5.61 14.84
CA ARG A 10 -2.70 -6.63 13.86
C ARG A 10 -3.44 -6.04 12.67
N VAL A 11 -3.35 -4.73 12.46
CA VAL A 11 -4.02 -4.05 11.34
C VAL A 11 -2.97 -3.66 10.30
N LEU A 12 -3.17 -4.13 9.08
CA LEU A 12 -2.42 -3.71 7.90
C LEU A 12 -3.31 -2.85 7.01
N PHE A 13 -2.83 -1.66 6.65
CA PHE A 13 -3.52 -0.79 5.69
C PHE A 13 -2.95 -1.01 4.30
N VAL A 14 -3.84 -1.17 3.32
CA VAL A 14 -3.48 -1.43 1.94
C VAL A 14 -4.17 -0.43 1.02
N VAL A 15 -3.39 0.26 0.18
CA VAL A 15 -3.88 1.10 -0.92
C VAL A 15 -4.05 0.22 -2.15
N MET A 16 -5.30 -0.05 -2.51
CA MET A 16 -5.65 -0.90 -3.65
C MET A 16 -5.60 -0.12 -4.97
N GLN A 17 -5.53 -0.86 -6.09
CA GLN A 17 -5.59 -0.31 -7.45
C GLN A 17 -4.50 0.73 -7.73
N ALA A 18 -3.26 0.44 -7.34
CA ALA A 18 -2.10 1.28 -7.61
C ALA A 18 -1.96 1.62 -9.11
N ASP A 19 -2.32 0.68 -10.00
CA ASP A 19 -2.33 0.85 -11.46
C ASP A 19 -3.31 1.91 -11.97
N LYS A 20 -4.27 2.30 -11.13
CA LYS A 20 -5.25 3.35 -11.43
C LYS A 20 -4.94 4.67 -10.75
N THR A 21 -3.77 4.80 -10.12
CA THR A 21 -3.34 6.10 -9.63
C THR A 21 -3.02 7.00 -10.81
N GLU A 22 -3.59 8.20 -10.82
CA GLU A 22 -3.34 9.17 -11.89
C GLU A 22 -1.86 9.54 -11.96
N PRO A 23 -1.30 9.77 -13.16
CA PRO A 23 -1.91 9.54 -14.48
C PRO A 23 -2.05 8.04 -14.80
N CYS A 24 -3.28 7.53 -14.87
CA CYS A 24 -3.52 6.07 -14.84
C CYS A 24 -3.10 5.35 -16.14
N HIS A 25 -2.95 6.08 -17.23
CA HIS A 25 -2.57 5.58 -18.54
C HIS A 25 -1.05 5.45 -18.73
N GLU A 26 -0.24 5.96 -17.79
CA GLU A 26 1.22 5.89 -17.85
C GLU A 26 1.79 4.61 -17.22
N TRP A 27 0.93 3.73 -16.71
CA TRP A 27 1.39 2.49 -16.09
C TRP A 27 2.13 1.62 -17.10
N ASP A 28 3.34 1.21 -16.76
CA ASP A 28 4.12 0.29 -17.58
C ASP A 28 3.59 -1.12 -17.41
N MET A 29 2.82 -1.57 -18.41
CA MET A 29 2.24 -2.92 -18.44
C MET A 29 3.29 -4.00 -18.71
N ALA A 30 4.42 -3.67 -19.36
CA ALA A 30 5.48 -4.63 -19.68
C ALA A 30 6.41 -4.82 -18.47
N GLY A 31 6.82 -3.73 -17.84
CA GLY A 31 7.64 -3.74 -16.63
C GLY A 31 6.84 -4.00 -15.35
N ILE A 32 5.50 -3.98 -15.41
CA ILE A 32 4.60 -4.11 -14.26
C ILE A 32 5.00 -3.08 -13.19
N GLN A 33 5.07 -1.81 -13.57
CA GLN A 33 5.54 -0.77 -12.65
C GLN A 33 4.84 0.58 -12.90
N PRO A 34 4.70 1.41 -11.86
CA PRO A 34 4.20 2.76 -12.02
C PRO A 34 5.17 3.63 -12.83
N SER A 35 4.63 4.62 -13.54
CA SER A 35 5.43 5.76 -14.00
C SER A 35 5.98 6.56 -12.80
N PRO A 36 7.00 7.41 -12.99
CA PRO A 36 7.49 8.28 -11.90
C PRO A 36 6.39 9.15 -11.27
N ALA A 37 5.45 9.66 -12.09
CA ALA A 37 4.33 10.46 -11.59
C ALA A 37 3.34 9.61 -10.77
N GLN A 38 3.02 8.40 -11.25
CA GLN A 38 2.18 7.48 -10.49
C GLN A 38 2.85 7.04 -9.18
N ALA A 39 4.16 6.78 -9.19
CA ALA A 39 4.92 6.39 -8.01
C ALA A 39 4.89 7.48 -6.93
N GLN A 40 5.05 8.74 -7.33
CA GLN A 40 4.91 9.89 -6.44
C GLN A 40 3.49 9.97 -5.85
N ASN A 41 2.46 9.84 -6.68
CA ASN A 41 1.07 9.90 -6.22
C ASN A 41 0.68 8.71 -5.33
N ILE A 42 1.21 7.52 -5.59
CA ILE A 42 1.07 6.35 -4.72
C ILE A 42 1.70 6.65 -3.36
N ARG A 43 2.93 7.17 -3.34
CA ARG A 43 3.63 7.56 -2.10
C ARG A 43 2.84 8.58 -1.29
N GLU A 44 2.27 9.59 -1.94
CA GLU A 44 1.44 10.59 -1.27
C GLU A 44 0.17 10.00 -0.65
N LYS A 45 -0.50 9.08 -1.36
CA LYS A 45 -1.66 8.34 -0.83
C LYS A 45 -1.28 7.47 0.35
N THR A 46 -0.18 6.72 0.27
CA THR A 46 0.28 5.87 1.38
C THR A 46 0.66 6.71 2.60
N GLU A 47 1.30 7.85 2.38
CA GLU A 47 1.67 8.78 3.46
C GLU A 47 0.42 9.43 4.08
N ALA A 48 -0.59 9.77 3.29
CA ALA A 48 -1.86 10.28 3.82
C ALA A 48 -2.55 9.27 4.74
N VAL A 49 -2.60 8.00 4.33
CA VAL A 49 -3.12 6.89 5.17
C VAL A 49 -2.28 6.74 6.44
N PHE A 50 -0.95 6.76 6.31
CA PHE A 50 -0.06 6.68 7.46
C PHE A 50 -0.31 7.83 8.45
N ARG A 51 -0.48 9.06 7.95
CA ARG A 51 -0.77 10.22 8.81
C ARG A 51 -2.10 10.13 9.53
N LEU A 52 -3.12 9.62 8.86
CA LEU A 52 -4.47 9.53 9.42
C LEU A 52 -4.58 8.44 10.49
N PHE A 53 -4.00 7.26 10.23
CA PHE A 53 -4.21 6.10 11.09
C PHE A 53 -3.04 5.80 12.04
N ARG A 54 -1.85 6.39 11.79
CA ARG A 54 -0.61 6.12 12.53
C ARG A 54 -0.39 4.62 12.78
N PRO A 55 -0.43 3.79 11.73
CA PRO A 55 -0.33 2.35 11.88
C PRO A 55 1.05 1.94 12.40
N VAL A 56 1.10 0.82 13.13
CA VAL A 56 2.37 0.20 13.57
C VAL A 56 3.11 -0.41 12.38
N HIS A 57 2.36 -1.00 11.44
CA HIS A 57 2.89 -1.60 10.21
C HIS A 57 2.92 -0.61 9.07
N ARG A 58 3.80 -0.83 8.09
CA ARG A 58 3.84 -0.02 6.86
C ARG A 58 2.51 -0.08 6.13
N VAL A 59 2.12 1.04 5.50
CA VAL A 59 1.04 1.05 4.51
C VAL A 59 1.60 0.51 3.20
N VAL A 60 0.93 -0.48 2.59
CA VAL A 60 1.38 -1.08 1.32
C VAL A 60 0.44 -0.65 0.20
N ALA A 61 0.97 -0.29 -0.97
CA ALA A 61 0.17 -0.08 -2.17
C ALA A 61 0.31 -1.28 -3.10
N VAL A 62 -0.78 -1.73 -3.72
CA VAL A 62 -0.78 -2.91 -4.61
C VAL A 62 -1.65 -2.71 -5.83
N SER A 63 -1.35 -3.46 -6.89
CA SER A 63 -2.30 -3.72 -7.96
C SER A 63 -2.51 -5.23 -8.10
N ALA A 64 -3.68 -5.70 -7.68
CA ALA A 64 -4.07 -7.10 -7.88
C ALA A 64 -4.22 -7.45 -9.36
N ARG A 65 -4.57 -6.47 -10.21
CA ARG A 65 -4.74 -6.68 -11.66
C ARG A 65 -3.40 -6.96 -12.35
N THR A 66 -2.33 -6.28 -11.96
CA THR A 66 -1.01 -6.40 -12.60
C THR A 66 -0.07 -7.32 -11.83
N GLY A 67 -0.38 -7.64 -10.58
CA GLY A 67 0.49 -8.40 -9.68
C GLY A 67 1.52 -7.55 -8.95
N TRP A 68 1.56 -6.23 -9.20
CA TRP A 68 2.53 -5.33 -8.59
C TRP A 68 2.39 -5.26 -7.07
N GLU A 69 3.52 -5.47 -6.37
CA GLU A 69 3.68 -5.43 -4.90
C GLU A 69 2.84 -6.46 -4.12
N LEU A 70 2.31 -7.52 -4.75
CA LEU A 70 1.60 -8.58 -4.02
C LEU A 70 2.53 -9.36 -3.08
N ASP A 71 3.78 -9.63 -3.47
CA ASP A 71 4.76 -10.31 -2.60
C ASP A 71 5.13 -9.45 -1.38
N THR A 72 5.22 -8.13 -1.57
CA THR A 72 5.40 -7.13 -0.51
C THR A 72 4.23 -7.15 0.47
N LEU A 73 2.99 -7.27 -0.03
CA LEU A 73 1.79 -7.40 0.77
C LEU A 73 1.78 -8.70 1.59
N VAL A 74 2.09 -9.85 0.96
CA VAL A 74 2.18 -11.14 1.67
C VAL A 74 3.23 -11.08 2.77
N SER A 75 4.41 -10.53 2.48
CA SER A 75 5.48 -10.39 3.47
C SER A 75 5.07 -9.47 4.64
N ALA A 76 4.34 -8.39 4.35
CA ALA A 76 3.80 -7.50 5.39
C ALA A 76 2.74 -8.20 6.24
N LEU A 77 1.87 -9.03 5.64
CA LEU A 77 0.90 -9.84 6.37
C LEU A 77 1.61 -10.83 7.31
N MET A 78 2.63 -11.55 6.83
CA MET A 78 3.38 -12.50 7.66
C MET A 78 4.11 -11.82 8.83
N THR A 79 4.45 -10.54 8.71
CA THR A 79 5.06 -9.75 9.79
C THR A 79 4.02 -9.19 10.77
N ALA A 80 2.79 -9.00 10.32
CA ALA A 80 1.71 -8.37 11.09
C ALA A 80 0.82 -9.36 11.86
N LEU A 81 0.95 -10.67 11.57
CA LEU A 81 0.24 -11.78 12.23
C LEU A 81 1.02 -12.31 13.44
#